data_AF-A0AAJ2R5C0-F1
#
_entry.id   AF-A0AAJ2R5C0-F1
#
_cell.length_a   1.000
_cell.length_b   1.000
_cell.length_c   1.000
_cell.angle_alpha   90.00
_cell.angle_beta   90.00
_cell.angle_gamma   90.00
#
_symmetry.space_group_name_H-M   'P 1'
#
loop_
_entity.id
_entity.type
_entity.pdbx_description
1 polymer ?
#
loop_
_entity_poly.entity_id
_entity_poly.type
_entity_poly.pdbx_seq_one_letter_code
_entity_poly.pdbx_strand_id
1 'polypeptide(L)'
;MQRVTPAEPFNPDPDARYLRECSTPGPVYGPDADGVSGGWLLAVLAALLLLALSGCSQAEAQEPQPTPEEQRIARGAARACEGLTPVFDSGSLSCLKEIP
;
A
#
# COMPACT_ATOMS: atom_id res chain seq x y z
N MET A 1 -31.81 -52.16 2.28
CA MET A 1 -30.88 -52.21 1.12
C MET A 1 -29.56 -52.75 1.63
N GLN A 2 -29.18 -53.96 1.21
CA GLN A 2 -27.98 -54.65 1.69
C GLN A 2 -26.77 -54.12 0.91
N ARG A 3 -25.76 -53.54 1.60
CA ARG A 3 -24.49 -53.16 0.97
C ARG A 3 -23.71 -54.44 0.66
N VAL A 4 -23.78 -54.87 -0.59
CA VAL A 4 -22.89 -55.90 -1.13
C VAL A 4 -21.58 -55.21 -1.47
N THR A 5 -20.54 -55.40 -0.67
CA THR A 5 -19.18 -55.08 -1.10
C THR A 5 -18.79 -56.16 -2.10
N PRO A 6 -18.50 -55.83 -3.37
CA PRO A 6 -17.98 -56.84 -4.29
C PRO A 6 -16.63 -57.30 -3.73
N ALA A 7 -16.56 -58.56 -3.29
CA ALA A 7 -15.28 -59.25 -3.24
C ALA A 7 -14.83 -59.37 -4.69
N GLU A 8 -13.78 -58.62 -5.05
CA GLU A 8 -13.16 -58.63 -6.38
C GLU A 8 -13.08 -60.04 -6.97
N PRO A 9 -13.20 -60.15 -8.30
CA PRO A 9 -12.11 -60.69 -9.07
C PRO A 9 -11.36 -59.49 -9.65
N PHE A 10 -10.11 -59.36 -9.24
CA PHE A 10 -9.11 -58.47 -9.80
C PHE A 10 -9.32 -58.35 -11.31
N ASN A 11 -9.57 -57.15 -11.82
CA ASN A 11 -9.29 -56.88 -13.22
C ASN A 11 -7.77 -57.05 -13.37
N PRO A 12 -7.26 -58.09 -14.06
CA PRO A 12 -5.81 -58.32 -14.20
C PRO A 12 -5.17 -57.34 -15.17
N ASP A 13 -5.96 -56.41 -15.73
CA ASP A 13 -5.52 -55.40 -16.67
C ASP A 13 -4.40 -54.55 -16.06
N PRO A 14 -3.17 -54.64 -16.60
CA PRO A 14 -2.03 -53.90 -16.07
C PRO A 14 -2.25 -52.38 -16.11
N ASP A 15 -3.05 -51.90 -17.06
CA ASP A 15 -3.32 -50.48 -17.23
C ASP A 15 -4.22 -49.94 -16.11
N ALA A 16 -5.18 -50.75 -15.65
CA ALA A 16 -6.04 -50.41 -14.51
C ALA A 16 -5.24 -50.31 -13.20
N ARG A 17 -4.15 -51.09 -13.08
CA ARG A 17 -3.24 -51.03 -11.95
C ARG A 17 -2.41 -49.75 -11.97
N TYR A 18 -1.85 -49.40 -13.13
CA TYR A 18 -1.07 -48.17 -13.30
C TYR A 18 -1.90 -46.91 -12.97
N LEU A 19 -3.16 -46.87 -13.40
CA LEU A 19 -4.05 -45.77 -13.08
C LEU A 19 -4.38 -45.68 -11.57
N ARG A 20 -4.51 -46.81 -10.86
CA ARG A 20 -4.67 -46.82 -9.39
C ARG A 20 -3.40 -46.33 -8.68
N GLU A 21 -2.23 -46.78 -9.11
CA GLU A 21 -0.94 -46.31 -8.56
C GLU A 21 -0.77 -44.79 -8.76
N CYS A 22 -1.13 -44.26 -9.94
CA CYS A 22 -1.03 -42.83 -10.25
C CYS A 22 -2.11 -41.97 -9.60
N SER A 23 -3.28 -42.54 -9.30
CA SER A 23 -4.40 -41.82 -8.67
C SER A 23 -4.39 -41.90 -7.15
N THR A 24 -3.55 -42.74 -6.56
CA THR A 24 -3.35 -42.76 -5.11
C THR A 24 -2.58 -41.49 -4.74
N PRO A 25 -3.22 -40.51 -4.06
CA PRO A 25 -2.50 -39.31 -3.65
C PRO A 25 -1.43 -39.77 -2.67
N GLY A 26 -0.16 -39.70 -3.07
CA GLY A 26 0.94 -39.80 -2.13
C GLY A 26 0.78 -38.73 -1.05
N PRO A 27 1.42 -38.87 0.12
CA PRO A 27 1.41 -37.81 1.12
C PRO A 27 1.93 -36.54 0.44
N VAL A 28 1.03 -35.59 0.21
CA VAL A 28 1.38 -34.26 -0.26
C VAL A 28 2.07 -33.62 0.93
N TYR A 29 3.39 -33.67 0.94
CA TYR A 29 4.19 -32.88 1.85
C TYR A 29 3.89 -31.43 1.50
N GLY A 30 2.98 -30.81 2.25
CA GLY A 30 2.85 -29.37 2.25
C GLY A 30 4.20 -28.79 2.68
N PRO A 31 4.65 -27.67 2.09
CA PRO A 31 5.83 -27.01 2.62
C PRO A 31 5.60 -26.78 4.11
N ASP A 32 6.51 -27.29 4.94
CA ASP A 32 6.53 -26.95 6.35
C ASP A 32 6.52 -25.42 6.43
N ALA A 33 5.60 -24.88 7.21
CA ALA A 33 5.48 -23.44 7.44
C ALA A 33 6.64 -22.97 8.34
N ASP A 34 7.88 -23.22 7.91
CA ASP A 34 9.12 -22.91 8.61
C ASP A 34 9.53 -21.44 8.44
N GLY A 35 8.77 -20.68 7.65
CA GLY A 35 9.06 -19.29 7.37
C GLY A 35 8.11 -18.36 8.11
N VAL A 36 8.60 -17.74 9.19
CA VAL A 36 7.99 -16.60 9.92
C VAL A 36 7.10 -17.00 11.11
N SER A 37 7.63 -16.77 12.31
CA SER A 37 6.85 -16.86 13.55
C SER A 37 5.71 -15.84 13.52
N GLY A 38 4.50 -16.24 13.96
CA GLY A 38 3.31 -15.38 13.94
C GLY A 38 3.47 -14.03 14.66
N GLY A 39 4.48 -13.89 15.52
CA GLY A 39 4.85 -12.63 16.16
C GLY A 39 5.42 -11.57 15.22
N TRP A 40 6.01 -11.94 14.07
CA TRP A 40 6.59 -10.97 13.13
C TRP A 40 5.51 -10.12 12.45
N LEU A 41 4.40 -10.74 12.03
CA LEU A 41 3.27 -10.01 11.46
C LEU A 41 2.71 -9.01 12.49
N LEU A 42 2.60 -9.43 13.75
CA LEU A 42 2.18 -8.55 14.85
C LEU A 42 3.15 -7.38 15.07
N ALA A 43 4.46 -7.63 15.00
CA ALA A 43 5.47 -6.59 15.14
C ALA A 43 5.39 -5.56 13.99
N VAL A 44 5.21 -6.04 12.75
CA VAL A 44 5.03 -5.18 11.57
C VAL A 44 3.76 -4.34 11.70
N LEU A 45 2.64 -4.95 12.09
CA LEU A 45 1.38 -4.24 12.29
C LEU A 45 1.47 -3.20 13.40
N ALA A 46 2.13 -3.52 14.52
CA ALA A 46 2.35 -2.58 15.61
C ALA A 46 3.23 -1.39 15.17
N ALA A 47 4.30 -1.66 14.40
CA ALA A 47 5.16 -0.61 13.87
C ALA A 47 4.41 0.33 12.91
N LEU A 48 3.59 -0.21 12.01
CA LEU A 48 2.77 0.58 11.09
C LEU A 48 1.73 1.44 11.84
N LEU A 49 1.11 0.90 12.89
CA LEU A 49 0.16 1.64 13.72
C LEU A 49 0.83 2.81 14.44
N LEU A 50 2.00 2.57 15.04
CA LEU A 50 2.79 3.61 15.72
C LEU A 50 3.27 4.69 14.73
N LEU A 51 3.64 4.30 13.51
CA LEU A 51 4.00 5.24 12.45
C LEU A 51 2.82 6.12 12.03
N ALA A 52 1.63 5.53 11.89
CA ALA A 52 0.41 6.28 11.57
C ALA A 52 0.03 7.27 12.69
N LEU A 53 0.18 6.86 13.96
CA LEU A 53 -0.10 7.72 15.12
C LEU A 53 0.93 8.85 15.28
N SER A 54 2.20 8.60 14.99
CA SER A 54 3.27 9.60 15.09
C SER A 54 3.36 10.53 13.87
N GLY A 55 2.93 10.08 12.69
CA GLY A 55 2.92 10.88 11.46
C GLY A 55 1.87 12.00 11.43
N CYS A 56 0.87 11.96 12.30
CA CYS A 56 -0.19 12.98 12.34
C CYS A 56 0.16 14.23 13.16
N SER A 57 1.27 14.26 13.91
CA SER A 57 1.63 15.44 14.73
C SER A 57 2.49 16.48 14.00
N GLN A 58 3.06 16.12 12.84
CA GLN A 58 3.90 16.99 12.00
C GLN A 58 3.36 17.09 10.57
N ALA A 59 2.04 16.98 10.40
CA ALA A 59 1.43 17.68 9.28
C ALA A 59 1.51 19.16 9.62
N GLU A 60 2.67 19.79 9.36
CA GLU A 60 2.76 21.24 9.27
C GLU A 60 1.54 21.69 8.49
N ALA A 61 0.75 22.57 9.11
CA ALA A 61 -0.49 23.08 8.59
C ALA A 61 -0.28 23.37 7.11
N GLN A 62 -0.87 22.53 6.26
CA GLN A 62 -0.84 22.69 4.82
C GLN A 62 -1.39 24.10 4.60
N GLU A 63 -0.53 25.05 4.22
CA GLU A 63 -0.97 26.44 4.05
C GLU A 63 -2.23 26.41 3.20
N PRO A 64 -3.29 27.15 3.60
CA PRO A 64 -4.52 27.20 2.82
C PRO A 64 -4.15 27.44 1.36
N GLN A 65 -4.56 26.54 0.46
CA GLN A 65 -4.20 26.69 -0.94
C GLN A 65 -4.67 28.09 -1.38
N PRO A 66 -3.77 28.93 -1.93
CA PRO A 66 -4.12 30.31 -2.25
C PRO A 66 -5.26 30.30 -3.24
N THR A 67 -6.28 31.10 -2.95
CA THR A 67 -7.47 31.24 -3.79
C THR A 67 -7.07 31.66 -5.21
N PRO A 68 -7.91 31.39 -6.22
CA PRO A 68 -7.64 31.83 -7.59
C PRO A 68 -7.40 33.34 -7.71
N GLU A 69 -7.99 34.15 -6.83
CA GLU A 69 -7.77 35.59 -6.78
C GLU A 69 -6.39 35.95 -6.21
N GLU A 70 -5.98 35.35 -5.09
CA GLU A 70 -4.64 35.56 -4.52
C GLU A 70 -3.55 35.16 -5.51
N GLN A 71 -3.73 34.07 -6.25
CA GLN A 71 -2.80 33.67 -7.31
C GLN A 71 -2.72 34.70 -8.45
N ARG A 72 -3.84 35.33 -8.81
CA ARG A 72 -3.86 36.39 -9.82
C ARG A 72 -3.13 37.65 -9.33
N ILE A 73 -3.35 38.03 -8.07
CA ILE A 73 -2.68 39.17 -7.43
C ILE A 73 -1.17 38.90 -7.35
N ALA A 74 -0.76 37.71 -6.91
CA ALA A 74 0.64 37.32 -6.84
C ALA A 74 1.33 37.35 -8.22
N ARG A 75 0.66 36.85 -9.26
CA ARG A 75 1.18 36.92 -10.65
C ARG A 75 1.26 38.35 -11.16
N GLY A 76 0.29 39.20 -10.84
CA GLY A 76 0.31 40.63 -11.18
C GLY A 76 1.47 41.36 -10.48
N ALA A 77 1.65 41.11 -9.19
CA ALA A 77 2.71 41.68 -8.38
C ALA A 77 4.10 41.26 -8.86
N ALA A 78 4.29 39.99 -9.22
CA ALA A 78 5.55 39.49 -9.77
C ALA A 78 5.92 40.14 -11.13
N ARG A 79 4.93 40.55 -11.93
CA ARG A 79 5.15 41.30 -13.18
C ARG A 79 5.42 42.78 -12.94
N ALA A 80 4.83 43.36 -11.90
CA ALA A 80 5.06 44.76 -11.56
C ALA A 80 6.44 45.00 -10.93
N CYS A 81 6.98 43.99 -10.25
CA CYS A 81 8.27 44.04 -9.57
C CYS A 81 9.30 43.13 -10.28
N GLU A 82 9.63 43.38 -11.54
CA GLU A 82 10.63 42.59 -12.27
C GLU A 82 12.00 42.64 -11.57
N GLY A 83 12.48 41.47 -11.10
CA GLY A 83 13.77 41.35 -10.42
C GLY A 83 13.78 41.86 -8.96
N LEU A 84 12.61 42.16 -8.39
CA LEU A 84 12.44 42.60 -7.00
C LEU A 84 11.39 41.73 -6.29
N THR A 85 11.45 41.65 -4.97
CA THR A 85 10.45 40.93 -4.15
C THR A 85 9.21 41.81 -3.96
N PRO A 86 8.03 41.42 -4.47
CA PRO A 86 6.79 42.13 -4.18
C PRO A 86 6.33 41.88 -2.74
N VAL A 87 6.10 42.96 -1.98
CA VAL A 87 5.50 42.94 -0.64
C VAL A 87 4.24 43.78 -0.66
N PHE A 88 3.12 43.18 -0.27
CA PHE A 88 1.86 43.91 -0.10
C PHE A 88 1.76 44.39 1.34
N ASP A 89 1.84 45.70 1.54
CA ASP A 89 1.75 46.32 2.87
C ASP A 89 0.72 47.45 2.85
N SER A 90 -0.15 47.49 3.87
CA SER A 90 -1.18 48.52 4.08
C SER A 90 -2.05 48.87 2.85
N GLY A 91 -2.28 47.92 1.95
CA GLY A 91 -3.07 48.11 0.72
C GLY A 91 -2.27 48.62 -0.49
N SER A 92 -0.94 48.73 -0.36
CA SER A 92 -0.01 49.16 -1.40
C SER A 92 0.98 48.05 -1.75
N LEU A 93 1.35 47.96 -3.03
CA LEU A 93 2.38 47.04 -3.50
C LEU A 93 3.75 47.74 -3.48
N SER A 94 4.67 47.23 -2.67
CA SER A 94 6.06 47.67 -2.59
C SER A 94 7.00 46.64 -3.21
N CYS A 95 7.95 47.08 -4.05
CA CYS A 95 8.97 46.20 -4.62
C CYS A 95 10.28 46.37 -3.83
N LEU A 96 10.68 45.35 -3.08
CA LEU A 96 11.90 45.37 -2.27
C LEU A 96 13.05 44.65 -2.96
N LYS A 97 14.28 45.13 -2.79
CA LYS A 97 15.48 44.51 -3.35
C LYS A 97 15.94 43.28 -2.56
N GLU A 98 15.64 43.23 -1.27
CA GLU A 98 15.97 42.14 -0.35
C GLU A 98 14.73 41.80 0.48
N ILE A 99 14.58 40.51 0.84
CA ILE A 99 13.50 40.06 1.72
C ILE A 99 13.87 40.48 3.15
N PRO A 100 13.00 41.20 3.88
CA PRO A 100 13.24 41.55 5.28
C PRO A 100 13.27 40.34 6.21
#